data_AF-A0A929P688-F1
#
_entry.id   AF-A0A929P688-F1
#
_cell.length_a   1.000
_cell.length_b   1.000
_cell.length_c   1.000
_cell.angle_alpha   90.00
_cell.angle_beta   90.00
_cell.angle_gamma   90.00
#
_symmetry.space_group_name_H-M   'P 1'
#
loop_
_entity.id
_entity.type
_entity.pdbx_description
1 polymer ?
#
loop_
_entity_poly.entity_id
_entity_poly.type
_entity_poly.pdbx_seq_one_letter_code
_entity_poly.pdbx_strand_id
1 'polypeptide(L)'
;MNMALYQPGLGYYSGGLQKFGERGDFITAPEVSPFFGQCLANQIAEVFQNFRSDADDSVSLLEFGAGSGILAVDILLALEKLGELPQRYMILELSAELKQRQQDKICDRAPHLLERVVWLDQLPDDMSNVVVVANEVLDAMPVTVFDITGTGIDTLMIGFEHDQLVSRYLPADAEIEDMVAQIQ
;
A
#
# COMPACT_ATOMS: atom_id res chain seq x y z
N MET A 1 4.21 -4.83 -16.29
CA MET A 1 3.19 -4.37 -15.31
C MET A 1 3.19 -2.85 -15.11
N ASN A 2 4.34 -2.20 -14.89
CA ASN A 2 4.42 -0.78 -14.53
C ASN A 2 3.53 0.15 -15.40
N MET A 3 3.64 0.07 -16.74
CA MET A 3 2.81 0.88 -17.65
C MET A 3 1.30 0.61 -17.49
N ALA A 4 0.90 -0.66 -17.38
CA ALA A 4 -0.51 -1.03 -17.27
C ALA A 4 -1.13 -0.55 -15.95
N LEU A 5 -0.34 -0.51 -14.87
CA LEU A 5 -0.83 -0.19 -13.53
C LEU A 5 -0.70 1.30 -13.20
N TYR A 6 0.43 1.93 -13.52
CA TYR A 6 0.81 3.23 -12.93
C TYR A 6 1.03 4.35 -13.94
N GLN A 7 0.96 4.10 -15.25
CA GLN A 7 1.14 5.15 -16.27
C GLN A 7 0.23 6.35 -15.95
N PRO A 8 0.78 7.57 -15.78
CA PRO A 8 -0.04 8.73 -15.45
C PRO A 8 -1.20 8.94 -16.43
N GLY A 9 -2.43 9.01 -15.92
CA GLY A 9 -3.65 9.21 -16.70
C GLY A 9 -4.17 8.00 -17.50
N LEU A 10 -3.41 6.90 -17.59
CA LEU A 10 -3.77 5.71 -18.40
C LEU A 10 -3.72 4.39 -17.62
N GLY A 11 -2.83 4.30 -16.65
CA GLY A 11 -2.64 3.12 -15.83
C GLY A 11 -3.83 2.87 -14.94
N TYR A 12 -4.07 1.60 -14.63
CA TYR A 12 -5.20 1.16 -13.82
C TYR A 12 -5.34 1.97 -12.53
N TYR A 13 -4.28 2.15 -11.74
CA TYR A 13 -4.28 2.93 -10.49
C TYR A 13 -4.15 4.46 -10.67
N SER A 14 -3.79 4.93 -11.86
CA SER A 14 -3.55 6.35 -12.16
C SER A 14 -4.59 7.02 -13.09
N GLY A 15 -5.63 6.29 -13.51
CA GLY A 15 -6.56 6.70 -14.59
C GLY A 15 -7.95 7.23 -14.20
N GLY A 16 -8.22 7.68 -12.97
CA GLY A 16 -9.50 8.34 -12.65
C GLY A 16 -10.76 7.46 -12.54
N LEU A 17 -10.67 6.15 -12.78
CA LEU A 17 -11.80 5.23 -12.71
C LEU A 17 -12.14 4.89 -11.25
N GLN A 18 -13.42 4.70 -10.93
CA GLN A 18 -13.85 4.29 -9.59
C GLN A 18 -13.48 2.82 -9.33
N LYS A 19 -12.33 2.57 -8.67
CA LYS A 19 -11.70 1.24 -8.55
C LYS A 19 -12.09 0.43 -7.31
N PHE A 20 -12.49 1.08 -6.22
CA PHE A 20 -12.66 0.45 -4.90
C PHE A 20 -14.11 0.48 -4.37
N GLY A 21 -14.52 -0.62 -3.74
CA GLY A 21 -15.80 -0.81 -3.03
C GLY A 21 -16.75 -1.76 -3.79
N GLU A 22 -17.99 -1.93 -3.33
CA GLU A 22 -19.00 -2.82 -3.95
C GLU A 22 -19.27 -2.56 -5.44
N ARG A 23 -18.90 -1.37 -5.95
CA ARG A 23 -19.03 -0.96 -7.36
C ARG A 23 -17.70 -0.90 -8.12
N GLY A 24 -16.59 -1.29 -7.49
CA GLY A 24 -15.26 -1.38 -8.11
C GLY A 24 -14.96 -2.78 -8.64
N ASP A 25 -13.79 -2.97 -9.25
CA ASP A 25 -13.39 -4.24 -9.86
C ASP A 25 -13.02 -5.32 -8.83
N PHE A 26 -12.69 -4.93 -7.61
CA PHE A 26 -12.43 -5.84 -6.48
C PHE A 26 -12.80 -5.20 -5.14
N ILE A 27 -13.12 -6.05 -4.17
CA ILE A 27 -13.42 -5.69 -2.78
C ILE A 27 -12.26 -6.14 -1.90
N THR A 28 -11.75 -5.24 -1.05
CA THR A 28 -10.68 -5.53 -0.10
C THR A 28 -11.26 -5.80 1.28
N ALA A 29 -10.51 -6.47 2.17
CA ALA A 29 -11.00 -6.81 3.52
C ALA A 29 -11.56 -5.59 4.31
N PRO A 30 -10.93 -4.39 4.27
CA PRO A 30 -11.48 -3.19 4.91
C PRO A 30 -12.85 -2.74 4.38
N GLU A 31 -13.17 -3.01 3.12
CA GLU A 31 -14.45 -2.63 2.50
C GLU A 31 -15.60 -3.59 2.87
N VAL A 32 -15.28 -4.81 3.34
CA VAL A 32 -16.28 -5.81 3.74
C VAL A 32 -16.84 -5.53 5.13
N SER A 33 -15.97 -5.16 6.08
CA SER A 33 -16.37 -4.97 7.47
C SER A 33 -15.37 -4.14 8.28
N PRO A 34 -15.84 -3.27 9.18
CA PRO A 34 -14.96 -2.53 10.07
C PRO A 34 -14.22 -3.41 11.08
N PHE A 35 -14.63 -4.68 11.25
CA PHE A 35 -13.95 -5.60 12.16
C PHE A 35 -12.51 -5.87 11.75
N PHE A 36 -12.19 -5.82 10.45
CA PHE A 36 -10.81 -5.98 10.01
C PHE A 36 -9.91 -4.87 10.57
N GLY A 37 -10.30 -3.60 10.39
CA GLY A 37 -9.58 -2.45 10.93
C GLY A 37 -9.52 -2.45 12.46
N GLN A 38 -10.59 -2.88 13.14
CA GLN A 38 -10.61 -3.01 14.59
C GLN A 38 -9.67 -4.09 15.12
N CYS A 39 -9.62 -5.26 14.47
CA CYS A 39 -8.67 -6.31 14.81
C CYS A 39 -7.23 -5.83 14.63
N LEU A 40 -6.95 -5.17 13.51
CA LEU A 40 -5.62 -4.62 13.24
C LEU A 40 -5.23 -3.54 14.26
N ALA A 41 -6.16 -2.67 14.66
CA ALA A 41 -5.92 -1.65 15.69
C ALA A 41 -5.53 -2.24 17.04
N ASN A 42 -6.10 -3.39 17.44
CA ASN A 42 -5.68 -4.07 18.67
C ASN A 42 -4.21 -4.53 18.58
N GLN A 43 -3.80 -5.09 17.45
CA GLN A 43 -2.41 -5.48 17.24
C GLN A 43 -1.47 -4.28 17.20
N ILE A 44 -1.88 -3.18 16.55
CA ILE A 44 -1.11 -1.94 16.49
C ILE A 44 -0.93 -1.36 17.90
N ALA A 45 -1.98 -1.37 18.74
CA ALA A 45 -1.89 -0.91 20.11
C ALA A 45 -0.88 -1.72 20.94
N GLU A 46 -0.88 -3.05 20.80
CA GLU A 46 0.13 -3.91 21.44
C GLU A 46 1.55 -3.56 20.96
N VAL A 47 1.74 -3.34 19.67
CA VAL A 47 3.04 -2.94 19.11
C VAL A 47 3.47 -1.57 19.63
N PHE A 48 2.57 -0.58 19.71
CA PHE A 48 2.86 0.73 20.29
C PHE A 48 3.38 0.61 21.72
N GLN A 49 2.72 -0.21 22.55
CA GLN A 49 3.14 -0.42 23.94
C GLN A 49 4.54 -1.04 24.03
N ASN A 50 4.93 -1.89 23.09
CA ASN A 50 6.27 -2.48 23.05
C ASN A 50 7.35 -1.51 22.53
N PHE A 51 6.97 -0.53 21.71
CA PHE A 51 7.89 0.49 21.18
C PHE A 51 8.14 1.63 22.16
N ARG A 52 7.16 1.95 23.01
CA ARG A 52 7.29 3.01 24.02
C ARG A 52 8.18 2.52 25.17
N SER A 53 9.33 3.17 25.36
CA SER A 53 10.19 2.94 26.51
C SER A 53 9.66 3.70 27.73
N ASP A 54 9.07 4.88 27.50
CA ASP A 54 8.40 5.70 28.51
C ASP A 54 7.04 6.21 28.02
N ALA A 55 6.21 6.73 28.95
CA ALA A 55 4.86 7.22 28.65
C ALA A 55 4.83 8.42 27.67
N ASP A 56 5.93 9.15 27.56
CA ASP A 56 6.07 10.30 26.65
C ASP A 56 6.59 9.90 25.26
N ASP A 57 6.94 8.63 25.03
CA ASP A 57 7.40 8.16 23.73
C ASP A 57 6.24 8.11 22.73
N SER A 58 6.41 8.87 21.65
CA SER A 58 5.39 9.02 20.64
C SER A 58 5.70 8.11 19.45
N VAL A 59 4.77 7.22 19.11
CA VAL A 59 4.87 6.32 17.95
C VAL A 59 3.94 6.83 16.85
N SER A 60 4.41 6.86 15.62
CA SER A 60 3.59 7.18 14.45
C SER A 60 3.20 5.92 13.70
N LEU A 61 2.11 5.99 12.93
CA LEU A 61 1.65 4.92 12.06
C LEU A 61 1.79 5.38 10.62
N LEU A 62 2.35 4.53 9.74
CA LEU A 62 2.43 4.75 8.31
C LEU A 62 1.60 3.70 7.58
N GLU A 63 0.59 4.14 6.83
CA GLU A 63 -0.17 3.29 5.92
C GLU A 63 0.29 3.52 4.48
N PHE A 64 0.73 2.45 3.81
CA PHE A 64 0.97 2.45 2.37
C PHE A 64 -0.32 2.20 1.63
N GLY A 65 -0.66 3.05 0.65
CA GLY A 65 -1.78 2.82 -0.26
C GLY A 65 -3.11 2.64 0.47
N ALA A 66 -3.56 3.66 1.21
CA ALA A 66 -4.78 3.60 2.04
C ALA A 66 -6.11 3.44 1.27
N GLY A 67 -6.06 3.27 -0.06
CA GLY A 67 -7.22 3.03 -0.91
C GLY A 67 -8.29 4.09 -0.74
N SER A 68 -9.49 3.69 -0.35
CA SER A 68 -10.62 4.59 -0.09
C SER A 68 -10.53 5.41 1.21
N GLY A 69 -9.56 5.11 2.07
CA GLY A 69 -9.41 5.66 3.42
C GLY A 69 -10.26 4.96 4.49
N ILE A 70 -10.99 3.89 4.14
CA ILE A 70 -11.87 3.21 5.10
C ILE A 70 -11.07 2.53 6.23
N LEU A 71 -9.94 1.90 5.90
CA LEU A 71 -9.07 1.24 6.87
C LEU A 71 -8.47 2.26 7.85
N ALA A 72 -7.98 3.39 7.33
CA ALA A 72 -7.47 4.49 8.15
C ALA A 72 -8.49 4.98 9.17
N VAL A 73 -9.74 5.21 8.75
CA VAL A 73 -10.82 5.62 9.66
C VAL A 73 -11.08 4.58 10.73
N ASP A 74 -11.22 3.31 10.34
CA ASP A 74 -11.58 2.25 11.28
C ASP A 74 -10.45 1.98 12.29
N ILE A 75 -9.18 2.08 11.87
CA ILE A 75 -8.02 2.00 12.76
C ILE A 75 -8.00 3.21 13.70
N LEU A 76 -8.10 4.44 13.19
CA LEU A 76 -8.06 5.67 13.99
C LEU A 76 -9.13 5.67 15.10
N LEU A 77 -10.37 5.34 14.75
CA LEU A 77 -11.47 5.29 15.71
C LEU A 77 -11.33 4.14 16.71
N ALA A 78 -10.72 3.02 16.32
CA ALA A 78 -10.47 1.91 17.24
C ALA A 78 -9.33 2.23 18.22
N LEU A 79 -8.22 2.82 17.73
CA LEU A 79 -7.11 3.28 18.56
C LEU A 79 -7.53 4.39 19.52
N GLU A 80 -8.41 5.31 19.10
CA GLU A 80 -9.01 6.30 19.99
C GLU A 80 -9.73 5.67 21.17
N LYS A 81 -10.55 4.64 20.93
CA LYS A 81 -11.27 3.91 21.99
C LYS A 81 -10.32 3.17 22.95
N LEU A 82 -9.18 2.71 22.43
CA LEU A 82 -8.15 2.06 23.22
C LEU A 82 -7.27 3.06 24.01
N GLY A 83 -7.36 4.36 23.72
CA GLY A 83 -6.48 5.37 24.30
C GLY A 83 -5.07 5.35 23.69
N GLU A 84 -4.91 4.76 22.50
CA GLU A 84 -3.63 4.44 21.87
C GLU A 84 -3.47 5.14 20.51
N LEU A 85 -3.95 6.39 20.40
CA LEU A 85 -3.79 7.17 19.18
C LEU A 85 -2.30 7.39 18.85
N PRO A 86 -1.92 7.30 17.56
CA PRO A 86 -0.57 7.61 17.16
C PRO A 86 -0.30 9.12 17.27
N GLN A 87 0.98 9.47 17.29
CA GLN A 87 1.40 10.87 17.17
C GLN A 87 0.93 11.46 15.83
N ARG A 88 1.21 10.73 14.75
CA ARG A 88 0.77 11.01 13.39
C ARG A 88 0.28 9.72 12.73
N TYR A 89 -0.79 9.85 11.96
CA TYR A 89 -1.22 8.82 11.01
C TYR A 89 -0.79 9.26 9.61
N MET A 90 0.32 8.71 9.14
CA MET A 90 0.91 9.04 7.86
C MET A 90 0.32 8.12 6.79
N ILE A 91 -0.02 8.68 5.63
CA ILE A 91 -0.48 7.91 4.47
C ILE A 91 0.48 8.19 3.32
N LEU A 92 1.17 7.16 2.82
CA LEU A 92 1.95 7.25 1.59
C LEU A 92 1.05 6.85 0.42
N GLU A 93 0.65 7.84 -0.37
CA GLU A 93 -0.24 7.70 -1.53
C GLU A 93 0.32 8.56 -2.67
N LEU A 94 0.42 8.02 -3.88
CA LEU A 94 0.92 8.77 -5.04
C LEU A 94 -0.24 9.35 -5.86
N SER A 95 -1.45 8.81 -5.72
CA SER A 95 -2.64 9.26 -6.42
C SER A 95 -3.29 10.46 -5.73
N ALA A 96 -3.26 11.63 -6.38
CA ALA A 96 -3.92 12.84 -5.90
C ALA A 96 -5.45 12.65 -5.73
N GLU A 97 -6.07 11.84 -6.59
CA GLU A 97 -7.49 11.49 -6.52
C GLU A 97 -7.80 10.71 -5.23
N LEU A 98 -6.98 9.70 -4.90
CA LEU A 98 -7.16 8.90 -3.70
C LEU A 98 -6.88 9.72 -2.44
N LYS A 99 -5.88 10.62 -2.45
CA LYS A 99 -5.65 11.57 -1.35
C LYS A 99 -6.92 12.36 -1.03
N GLN A 100 -7.57 12.94 -2.04
CA GLN A 100 -8.80 13.70 -1.84
C GLN A 100 -9.93 12.81 -1.27
N ARG A 101 -10.14 11.62 -1.85
CA ARG A 101 -11.16 10.68 -1.36
C ARG A 101 -10.93 10.26 0.09
N GLN A 102 -9.67 10.02 0.47
CA GLN A 102 -9.27 9.69 1.85
C GLN A 102 -9.54 10.86 2.79
N GLN A 103 -9.17 12.09 2.40
CA GLN A 103 -9.47 13.30 3.16
C GLN A 103 -10.96 13.46 3.41
N ASP A 104 -11.78 13.37 2.36
CA ASP A 104 -13.23 13.48 2.46
C ASP A 104 -13.81 12.40 3.40
N LYS A 105 -13.32 11.16 3.29
CA LYS A 105 -13.75 10.03 4.13
C LYS A 105 -13.44 10.27 5.60
N ILE A 106 -12.25 10.78 5.91
CA ILE A 106 -11.81 11.05 7.28
C ILE A 106 -12.57 12.28 7.83
N CYS A 107 -12.78 13.32 7.03
CA CYS A 107 -13.58 14.48 7.40
C CYS A 107 -15.03 14.09 7.75
N ASP A 108 -15.62 13.16 6.99
CA ASP A 108 -16.99 12.69 7.21
C ASP A 108 -17.12 11.82 8.48
N ARG A 109 -16.18 10.88 8.69
CA ARG A 109 -16.31 9.85 9.73
C ARG A 109 -15.55 10.11 11.03
N ALA A 110 -14.45 10.87 10.98
CA ALA A 110 -13.58 11.16 12.11
C ALA A 110 -12.96 12.57 12.03
N PRO A 111 -13.76 13.65 11.87
CA PRO A 111 -13.25 15.00 11.63
C PRO A 111 -12.32 15.51 12.73
N HIS A 112 -12.56 15.11 13.98
CA HIS A 112 -11.74 15.48 15.14
C HIS A 112 -10.34 14.84 15.14
N LEU A 113 -10.10 13.85 14.28
CA LEU A 113 -8.80 13.18 14.13
C LEU A 113 -8.05 13.64 12.88
N LEU A 114 -8.66 14.46 12.02
CA LEU A 114 -8.06 14.88 10.75
C LEU A 114 -6.69 15.55 10.92
N GLU A 115 -6.52 16.37 11.97
CA GLU A 115 -5.25 17.08 12.24
C GLU A 115 -4.07 16.14 12.55
N ARG A 116 -4.34 14.86 12.89
CA ARG A 116 -3.30 13.84 13.08
C ARG A 116 -2.87 13.19 11.78
N VAL A 117 -3.67 13.31 10.72
CA VAL A 117 -3.44 12.63 9.45
C VAL A 117 -2.56 13.47 8.55
N VAL A 118 -1.51 12.85 7.98
CA VAL A 118 -0.55 13.51 7.10
C VAL A 118 -0.40 12.67 5.83
N TRP A 119 -0.66 13.26 4.67
CA TRP A 119 -0.39 12.62 3.38
C TRP A 119 1.03 12.91 2.94
N LEU A 120 1.77 11.86 2.63
CA LEU A 120 3.15 11.92 2.19
C LEU A 120 3.26 11.67 0.68
N ASP A 121 4.28 12.26 0.06
CA ASP A 121 4.69 11.96 -1.33
C ASP A 121 5.90 11.03 -1.37
N GLN A 122 6.65 10.94 -0.27
CA GLN A 122 7.84 10.11 -0.12
C GLN A 122 7.97 9.60 1.31
N LEU A 123 8.83 8.61 1.52
CA LEU A 123 9.10 8.10 2.86
C LEU A 123 9.74 9.18 3.75
N PRO A 124 9.40 9.23 5.04
CA PRO A 124 10.14 10.03 6.01
C PRO A 124 11.61 9.61 6.08
N ASP A 125 12.51 10.57 6.32
CA ASP A 125 13.94 10.29 6.51
C ASP A 125 14.20 9.47 7.79
N ASP A 126 13.36 9.64 8.81
CA ASP A 126 13.42 8.92 10.08
C ASP A 126 12.24 7.97 10.24
N MET A 127 12.54 6.68 10.33
CA MET A 127 11.59 5.58 10.51
C MET A 127 11.75 4.86 11.85
N SER A 128 12.53 5.42 12.77
CA SER A 128 12.89 4.75 14.04
C SER A 128 11.69 4.45 14.95
N ASN A 129 10.66 5.29 14.94
CA ASN A 129 9.46 5.18 15.79
C ASN A 129 8.17 5.12 14.96
N VAL A 130 8.18 4.33 13.89
CA VAL A 130 7.06 4.20 12.95
C VAL A 130 6.63 2.74 12.82
N VAL A 131 5.36 2.46 13.11
CA VAL A 131 4.71 1.20 12.74
C VAL A 131 4.19 1.32 11.31
N VAL A 132 4.40 0.29 10.49
CA VAL A 132 4.00 0.28 9.09
C VAL A 132 2.85 -0.69 8.86
N VAL A 133 1.83 -0.25 8.13
CA VAL A 133 0.73 -1.06 7.61
C VAL A 133 0.72 -0.96 6.09
N ALA A 134 0.60 -2.10 5.41
CA ALA A 134 0.48 -2.18 3.96
C ALA A 134 -0.50 -3.30 3.61
N ASN A 135 -1.79 -2.99 3.54
CA ASN A 135 -2.83 -3.96 3.18
C ASN A 135 -3.00 -4.01 1.66
N GLU A 136 -2.78 -5.17 1.06
CA GLU A 136 -2.97 -5.40 -0.39
C GLU A 136 -2.16 -4.43 -1.28
N VAL A 137 -0.95 -4.10 -0.84
CA VAL A 137 -0.02 -3.23 -1.59
C VAL A 137 0.99 -4.06 -2.40
N LEU A 138 1.52 -5.13 -1.79
CA LEU A 138 2.61 -5.91 -2.39
C LEU A 138 2.16 -6.69 -3.63
N ASP A 139 0.92 -7.17 -3.66
CA ASP A 139 0.36 -7.88 -4.82
C ASP A 139 0.19 -6.98 -6.05
N ALA A 140 0.06 -5.67 -5.85
CA ALA A 140 -0.04 -4.69 -6.92
C ALA A 140 1.33 -4.24 -7.45
N MET A 141 2.43 -4.59 -6.78
CA MET A 141 3.76 -4.18 -7.21
C MET A 141 4.18 -4.87 -8.52
N PRO A 142 4.87 -4.17 -9.44
CA PRO A 142 5.38 -4.79 -10.65
C PRO A 142 6.36 -5.92 -10.32
N VAL A 143 6.17 -7.07 -10.95
CA VAL A 143 7.10 -8.21 -10.82
C VAL A 143 7.81 -8.51 -12.14
N THR A 144 8.98 -9.11 -12.02
CA THR A 144 9.68 -9.77 -13.13
C THR A 144 9.44 -11.27 -13.05
N VAL A 145 9.06 -11.88 -14.17
CA VAL A 145 8.86 -13.32 -14.28
C VAL A 145 10.05 -13.91 -15.02
N PHE A 146 10.69 -14.92 -14.44
CA PHE A 146 11.84 -15.61 -15.02
C PHE A 146 11.66 -17.13 -14.99
N ASP A 147 12.43 -17.82 -15.83
CA ASP A 147 12.53 -19.28 -15.90
C ASP A 147 14.00 -19.71 -15.79
N ILE A 148 14.28 -20.72 -14.97
CA ILE A 148 15.63 -21.25 -14.77
C ILE A 148 15.76 -22.50 -15.63
N THR A 149 16.50 -22.39 -16.71
CA THR A 149 16.70 -23.46 -17.68
C THR A 149 18.04 -24.17 -17.45
N GLY A 150 18.26 -25.29 -18.14
CA GLY A 150 19.58 -25.97 -18.13
C GLY A 150 20.70 -25.17 -18.81
N THR A 151 20.37 -24.07 -19.51
CA THR A 151 21.31 -23.25 -20.28
C THR A 151 21.49 -21.83 -19.74
N GLY A 152 20.74 -21.44 -18.70
CA GLY A 152 20.76 -20.09 -18.14
C GLY A 152 19.39 -19.66 -17.61
N ILE A 153 19.25 -18.36 -17.35
CA ILE A 153 18.00 -17.75 -16.89
C ILE A 153 17.38 -16.98 -18.04
N ASP A 154 16.09 -17.19 -18.30
CA ASP A 154 15.32 -16.43 -19.26
C ASP A 154 14.25 -15.59 -18.53
N THR A 155 13.95 -14.39 -19.04
CA THR A 155 12.92 -13.49 -18.51
C THR A 155 11.73 -13.42 -19.48
N LEU A 156 10.52 -13.41 -18.93
CA LEU A 156 9.29 -13.21 -19.69
C LEU A 156 9.15 -11.73 -20.10
N MET A 157 9.20 -11.49 -21.40
CA MET A 157 9.04 -10.18 -22.02
C MET A 157 7.71 -10.07 -22.74
N ILE A 158 7.15 -8.86 -22.79
CA ILE A 158 5.93 -8.55 -23.53
C ILE A 158 6.28 -7.71 -24.75
N GLY A 159 5.92 -8.19 -25.94
CA GLY A 159 6.01 -7.49 -27.21
C GLY A 159 4.62 -7.14 -27.77
N PHE A 160 4.61 -6.46 -28.92
CA PHE A 160 3.38 -6.10 -29.64
C PHE A 160 3.50 -6.49 -31.11
N GLU A 161 2.66 -7.42 -31.57
CA GLU A 161 2.66 -7.95 -32.93
C GLU A 161 1.22 -8.17 -33.40
N HIS A 162 0.91 -7.82 -34.65
CA HIS A 162 -0.41 -8.01 -35.26
C HIS A 162 -1.58 -7.48 -34.39
N ASP A 163 -1.42 -6.27 -33.83
CA ASP A 163 -2.36 -5.62 -32.92
C ASP A 163 -2.67 -6.40 -31.62
N GLN A 164 -1.77 -7.30 -31.21
CA GLN A 164 -1.91 -8.08 -29.98
C GLN A 164 -0.63 -8.04 -29.14
N LEU A 165 -0.81 -8.13 -27.82
CA LEU A 165 0.30 -8.37 -26.90
C LEU A 165 0.74 -9.82 -27.03
N VAL A 166 2.04 -10.03 -27.19
CA VAL A 166 2.66 -11.36 -27.26
C VAL A 166 3.70 -11.51 -26.15
N SER A 167 3.77 -12.68 -25.54
CA SER A 167 4.79 -12.99 -24.54
C SER A 167 5.91 -13.85 -25.14
N ARG A 168 7.15 -13.56 -24.76
CA ARG A 168 8.34 -14.32 -25.18
C ARG A 168 9.35 -14.40 -24.05
N TYR A 169 9.96 -15.56 -23.88
CA TYR A 169 11.15 -15.69 -23.04
C TYR A 169 12.38 -15.26 -23.84
N LEU A 170 13.18 -14.38 -23.23
CA LEU A 170 14.46 -13.91 -23.75
C LEU A 170 15.53 -14.08 -22.67
N PRO A 171 16.81 -14.25 -23.02
CA PRO A 171 17.89 -14.32 -22.04
C PRO A 171 17.81 -13.16 -21.05
N ALA A 172 17.94 -13.47 -19.76
CA ALA A 172 17.95 -12.48 -18.70
C ALA A 172 19.14 -11.52 -18.85
N ASP A 173 18.99 -10.31 -18.31
CA ASP A 173 20.13 -9.42 -18.12
C ASP A 173 20.88 -9.77 -16.82
N ALA A 174 22.06 -9.15 -16.65
CA ALA A 174 22.92 -9.40 -15.51
C ALA A 174 22.24 -9.06 -14.16
N GLU A 175 21.32 -8.08 -14.14
CA GLU A 175 20.62 -7.69 -12.91
C GLU A 175 19.70 -8.82 -12.44
N ILE A 176 18.92 -9.40 -13.36
CA ILE A 176 18.06 -10.54 -13.05
C ILE A 176 18.87 -11.79 -12.73
N GLU A 177 19.97 -12.05 -13.44
CA GLU A 177 20.87 -13.16 -13.11
C GLU A 177 21.41 -13.06 -11.68
N ASP A 178 21.88 -11.87 -11.27
CA ASP A 178 22.39 -11.61 -9.92
C ASP A 178 21.29 -11.74 -8.86
N MET A 179 20.06 -11.27 -9.12
CA MET A 179 18.92 -11.41 -8.21
C MET A 179 18.54 -12.88 -8.00
N VAL A 180 18.50 -13.68 -9.08
CA VAL A 180 18.16 -15.10 -9.00
C VAL A 180 19.23 -15.89 -8.25
N ALA A 181 20.51 -15.54 -8.40
CA ALA A 181 21.59 -16.17 -7.66
C ALA A 181 21.50 -15.96 -6.14
N GLN A 182 20.86 -14.89 -5.67
CA GLN A 182 20.70 -14.60 -4.23
C GLN A 182 19.57 -15.38 -3.54
N ILE A 183 18.66 -15.98 -4.31
CA ILE A 183 17.50 -16.73 -3.78
C ILE A 183 17.68 -18.25 -3.86
N GLN A 184 18.84 -18.72 -4.36
CA GLN A 184 19.25 -20.13 -4.41
C GLN A 184 20.17 -20.48 -3.23
#